data_AF-A0A507D2B6-F1
#
_entry.id   AF-A0A507D2B6-F1
#
_cell.length_a   1.000
_cell.length_b   1.000
_cell.length_c   1.000
_cell.angle_alpha   90.00
_cell.angle_beta   90.00
_cell.angle_gamma   90.00
#
_symmetry.space_group_name_H-M   'P 1'
#
loop_
_entity.id
_entity.type
_entity.pdbx_description
1 polymer ?
#
loop_
_entity_poly.entity_id
_entity_poly.type
_entity_poly.pdbx_seq_one_letter_code
_entity_poly.pdbx_strand_id
1 'polypeptide(L)'
;MVSKMARTGTSTSNSSGNDSPLHTYLQSVGEWSDDVRARALYAAFQDKTVNKTAYEARLAIWKRILSTAAASGLLSSSETDGRLCLYRKDLEVKFKRKGVVPLGLQTVIDEMVAAGATSSSFRVL
;
A
#
# COMPACT_ATOMS: atom_id res chain seq x y z
N MET A 1 61.03 -2.25 8.89
CA MET A 1 60.63 -1.12 8.01
C MET A 1 59.16 -1.26 7.66
N VAL A 2 58.52 -0.12 7.48
CA VAL A 2 57.14 0.19 7.85
C VAL A 2 56.11 -0.17 6.76
N SER A 3 54.86 -0.33 7.20
CA SER A 3 53.62 -0.09 6.44
C SER A 3 53.07 -1.24 5.57
N LYS A 4 51.86 -1.71 5.91
CA LYS A 4 50.64 -1.15 5.29
C LYS A 4 49.40 -1.55 6.10
N MET A 5 48.78 -0.53 6.71
CA MET A 5 47.40 -0.56 7.13
C MET A 5 46.51 -0.81 5.91
N ALA A 6 45.58 -1.75 6.03
CA ALA A 6 44.34 -1.74 5.26
C ALA A 6 43.22 -2.12 6.21
N ARG A 7 42.65 -1.09 6.86
CA ARG A 7 41.29 -1.15 7.38
C ARG A 7 40.38 -1.28 6.17
N THR A 8 39.98 -2.50 5.83
CA THR A 8 38.79 -2.69 5.01
C THR A 8 37.60 -2.35 5.90
N GLY A 9 37.16 -1.09 5.80
CA GLY A 9 35.86 -0.68 6.28
C GLY A 9 34.83 -1.54 5.58
N THR A 10 34.25 -2.49 6.31
CA THR A 10 32.94 -3.02 6.01
C THR A 10 31.97 -1.86 6.15
N SER A 11 31.78 -1.12 5.05
CA SER A 11 30.61 -0.29 4.87
C SER A 11 29.42 -1.24 4.75
N THR A 12 28.85 -1.58 5.90
CA THR A 12 27.49 -2.10 6.01
C THR A 12 26.57 -1.04 5.43
N SER A 13 26.27 -1.13 4.14
CA SER A 13 25.21 -0.36 3.51
C SER A 13 23.87 -0.92 4.00
N ASN A 14 23.48 -0.53 5.22
CA ASN A 14 22.09 -0.58 5.65
C ASN A 14 21.31 0.47 4.83
N SER A 15 21.03 0.17 3.57
CA SER A 15 20.11 0.95 2.75
C SER A 15 18.68 0.56 3.12
N SER A 16 18.23 1.23 4.18
CA SER A 16 16.84 1.35 4.60
C SER A 16 15.93 1.58 3.40
N GLY A 17 15.00 0.66 3.16
CA GLY A 17 14.06 0.68 2.03
C GLY A 17 13.00 1.77 2.10
N ASN A 18 13.42 3.04 2.19
CA ASN A 18 12.55 4.21 2.27
C ASN A 18 12.39 4.94 0.91
N ASP A 19 13.13 4.55 -0.13
CA ASP A 19 13.18 5.28 -1.41
C ASP A 19 12.28 4.69 -2.51
N SER A 20 11.22 3.95 -2.16
CA SER A 20 10.26 3.53 -3.19
C SER A 20 9.37 4.72 -3.58
N PRO A 21 9.15 5.00 -4.87
CA PRO A 21 8.24 6.06 -5.33
C PRO A 21 6.83 5.96 -4.72
N LEU A 22 6.40 4.73 -4.41
CA LEU A 22 5.17 4.47 -3.66
C LEU A 22 5.24 5.02 -2.22
N HIS A 23 6.34 4.82 -1.51
CA HIS A 23 6.51 5.35 -0.16
C HIS A 23 6.52 6.89 -0.14
N THR A 24 7.21 7.51 -1.09
CA THR A 24 7.21 8.98 -1.26
C THR A 24 5.80 9.51 -1.51
N TYR A 25 5.04 8.87 -2.41
CA TYR A 25 3.64 9.21 -2.63
C TYR A 25 2.82 9.05 -1.35
N LEU A 26 2.98 7.95 -0.61
CA LEU A 26 2.24 7.71 0.62
C LEU A 26 2.56 8.73 1.71
N GLN A 27 3.79 9.24 1.81
CA GLN A 27 4.12 10.32 2.74
C GLN A 27 3.47 11.66 2.36
N SER A 28 3.13 11.87 1.08
CA SER A 28 2.36 13.04 0.65
C SER A 28 0.86 12.94 0.98
N VAL A 29 0.36 11.73 1.27
CA VAL A 29 -1.03 11.50 1.66
C VAL A 29 -1.19 11.81 3.14
N GLY A 30 -1.86 12.92 3.49
CA GLY A 30 -2.02 13.36 4.88
C GLY A 30 -2.72 12.37 5.81
N GLU A 31 -3.60 11.52 5.28
CA GLU A 31 -4.22 10.40 6.00
C GLU A 31 -3.22 9.29 6.36
N TRP A 32 -2.17 9.17 5.56
CA TRP A 32 -1.14 8.15 5.70
C TRP A 32 0.07 8.66 6.47
N SER A 33 0.51 9.90 6.30
CA SER A 33 1.68 10.42 7.01
C SER A 33 1.46 10.52 8.54
N ASP A 34 0.24 10.84 8.96
CA ASP A 34 -0.15 10.86 10.37
C ASP A 34 -0.34 9.44 10.96
N ASP A 35 0.40 9.10 12.01
CA ASP A 35 0.37 7.77 12.65
C ASP A 35 -1.01 7.43 13.28
N VAL A 36 -1.77 8.42 13.74
CA VAL A 36 -3.11 8.22 14.34
C VAL A 36 -4.13 7.96 13.24
N ARG A 37 -4.11 8.76 12.17
CA ARG A 37 -5.01 8.59 11.02
C ARG A 37 -4.69 7.32 10.26
N ALA A 38 -3.41 6.98 10.11
CA ALA A 38 -2.99 5.74 9.48
C ALA A 38 -3.47 4.52 10.25
N ARG A 39 -3.48 4.51 11.60
CA ARG A 39 -4.04 3.39 12.36
C ARG A 39 -5.47 3.07 11.96
N ALA A 40 -6.30 4.07 11.68
CA ALA A 40 -7.67 3.87 11.24
C ALA A 40 -7.77 3.19 9.86
N LEU A 41 -6.79 3.42 8.97
CA LEU A 41 -6.72 2.77 7.65
C LEU A 41 -6.36 1.28 7.73
N TYR A 42 -5.65 0.88 8.79
CA TYR A 42 -5.17 -0.49 8.96
C TYR A 42 -6.16 -1.40 9.70
N ALA A 43 -7.16 -0.81 10.36
CA ALA A 43 -8.24 -1.54 10.99
C ALA A 43 -9.13 -2.23 9.95
N ALA A 44 -9.67 -3.39 10.33
CA ALA A 44 -10.70 -4.06 9.54
C ALA A 44 -11.92 -3.15 9.36
N PHE A 45 -12.64 -3.32 8.25
CA PHE A 45 -13.94 -2.71 8.07
C PHE A 45 -14.93 -3.41 9.00
N GLN A 46 -15.64 -2.62 9.80
CA GLN A 46 -16.81 -3.10 10.52
C GLN A 46 -17.98 -3.22 9.53
N ASP A 47 -19.04 -3.89 9.95
CA ASP A 47 -20.29 -3.91 9.19
C ASP A 47 -20.74 -2.47 8.89
N LYS A 48 -21.11 -2.22 7.63
CA LYS A 48 -21.54 -0.92 7.13
C LYS A 48 -22.74 -0.37 7.91
N THR A 49 -23.55 -1.22 8.52
CA THR A 49 -24.70 -0.85 9.37
C THR A 49 -24.29 -0.21 10.70
N VAL A 50 -23.11 -0.52 11.24
CA VAL A 50 -22.63 0.01 12.54
C VAL A 50 -22.26 1.48 12.43
N ASN A 51 -21.54 1.86 11.37
CA ASN A 51 -21.20 3.25 11.09
C ASN A 51 -20.91 3.45 9.60
N LYS A 52 -21.97 3.70 8.84
CA LYS A 52 -21.90 3.90 7.39
C LYS A 52 -20.95 5.04 7.01
N THR A 53 -20.98 6.15 7.73
CA THR A 53 -20.14 7.33 7.43
C THR A 53 -18.66 7.01 7.57
N ALA A 54 -18.26 6.35 8.67
CA ALA A 54 -16.87 5.98 8.88
C ALA A 54 -16.41 4.89 7.90
N TYR A 55 -17.29 3.97 7.53
CA TYR A 55 -17.05 2.96 6.50
C TYR A 55 -16.77 3.64 5.15
N GLU A 56 -17.67 4.51 4.69
CA GLU A 56 -17.56 5.18 3.39
C GLU A 56 -16.38 6.13 3.33
N ALA A 57 -16.08 6.88 4.39
CA ALA A 57 -14.92 7.76 4.45
C ALA A 57 -13.60 6.98 4.32
N ARG A 58 -13.46 5.86 5.04
CA ARG A 58 -12.26 5.01 4.98
C ARG A 58 -12.12 4.35 3.61
N LEU A 59 -13.23 3.88 3.05
CA LEU A 59 -13.27 3.29 1.72
C LEU A 59 -12.85 4.32 0.66
N ALA A 60 -13.33 5.57 0.75
CA ALA A 60 -12.97 6.65 -0.17
C ALA A 60 -11.47 6.98 -0.12
N ILE A 61 -10.86 7.02 1.08
CA ILE A 61 -9.42 7.24 1.23
C ILE A 61 -8.64 6.13 0.54
N TRP A 62 -8.99 4.87 0.80
CA TRP A 62 -8.32 3.73 0.18
C TRP A 62 -8.49 3.70 -1.34
N LYS A 63 -9.70 3.94 -1.84
CA LYS A 63 -9.98 4.04 -3.28
C LYS A 63 -9.10 5.10 -3.93
N ARG A 64 -9.00 6.30 -3.34
CA ARG A 64 -8.13 7.36 -3.84
C ARG A 64 -6.66 6.92 -3.88
N ILE A 65 -6.15 6.36 -2.78
CA ILE A 65 -4.76 5.90 -2.69
C ILE A 65 -4.46 4.85 -3.76
N LEU A 66 -5.30 3.82 -3.89
CA LEU A 66 -5.10 2.74 -4.85
C LEU A 66 -5.20 3.24 -6.29
N SER A 67 -6.22 4.04 -6.61
CA SER A 67 -6.40 4.59 -7.96
C SER A 67 -5.27 5.53 -8.36
N THR A 68 -4.83 6.43 -7.48
CA THR A 68 -3.70 7.33 -7.78
C THR A 68 -2.40 6.54 -7.90
N ALA A 69 -2.10 5.63 -6.96
CA ALA A 69 -0.89 4.83 -7.03
C ALA A 69 -0.84 3.95 -8.29
N ALA A 70 -1.98 3.41 -8.71
CA ALA A 70 -2.12 2.68 -9.96
C ALA A 70 -1.93 3.56 -11.19
N ALA A 71 -2.63 4.70 -11.28
CA ALA A 71 -2.52 5.63 -12.40
C ALA A 71 -1.10 6.22 -12.56
N SER A 72 -0.36 6.32 -11.45
CA SER A 72 1.05 6.74 -11.44
C SER A 72 2.05 5.60 -11.66
N GLY A 73 1.59 4.38 -11.95
CA GLY A 73 2.46 3.21 -12.18
C GLY A 73 3.24 2.73 -10.95
N LEU A 74 2.82 3.13 -9.74
CA LEU A 74 3.46 2.77 -8.47
C LEU A 74 3.06 1.38 -7.97
N LEU A 75 1.91 0.89 -8.45
CA LEU A 75 1.45 -0.46 -8.21
C LEU A 75 1.81 -1.32 -9.41
N SER A 76 2.25 -2.54 -9.12
CA SER A 76 2.49 -3.56 -10.13
C SER A 76 1.12 -4.04 -10.61
N SER A 77 0.56 -3.35 -11.59
CA SER A 77 -0.73 -3.67 -12.18
C SER A 77 -0.57 -4.21 -13.58
N SER A 78 -1.28 -5.29 -13.89
CA SER A 78 -1.53 -5.68 -15.27
C SER A 78 -2.79 -4.96 -15.73
N GLU A 79 -2.69 -4.21 -16.82
CA GLU A 79 -3.85 -3.66 -17.50
C GLU A 79 -4.34 -4.72 -18.49
N THR A 80 -5.49 -5.32 -18.21
CA THR A 80 -6.16 -6.25 -19.13
C THR A 80 -7.52 -5.63 -19.45
N ASP A 81 -7.79 -5.36 -20.72
CA ASP A 81 -9.04 -4.77 -21.21
C ASP A 81 -9.42 -3.41 -20.57
N GLY A 82 -8.41 -2.57 -20.30
CA GLY A 82 -8.61 -1.26 -19.65
C GLY A 82 -9.01 -1.37 -18.17
N ARG A 83 -8.84 -2.56 -17.56
CA ARG A 83 -9.12 -2.80 -16.15
C ARG A 83 -7.83 -3.00 -15.39
N LEU A 84 -7.72 -2.28 -14.27
CA LEU A 84 -6.63 -2.41 -13.34
C LEU A 84 -6.73 -3.74 -12.56
N CYS A 85 -5.73 -4.61 -12.73
CA CYS A 85 -5.58 -5.81 -11.92
C CYS A 85 -4.66 -5.53 -10.74
N LEU A 86 -5.17 -5.67 -9.51
CA LEU A 86 -4.39 -5.52 -8.28
C LEU A 86 -4.35 -6.85 -7.51
N TYR A 87 -3.15 -7.31 -7.17
CA TYR A 87 -2.98 -8.51 -6.36
C TYR A 87 -2.96 -8.16 -4.88
N ARG A 88 -3.88 -8.75 -4.10
CA ARG A 88 -3.98 -8.47 -2.66
C ARG A 88 -2.67 -8.68 -1.90
N LYS A 89 -1.99 -9.81 -2.14
CA LYS A 89 -0.71 -10.12 -1.45
C LYS A 89 0.33 -9.02 -1.72
N ASP A 90 0.39 -8.53 -2.95
CA ASP A 90 1.31 -7.45 -3.33
C ASP A 90 0.93 -6.15 -2.64
N LEU A 91 -0.37 -5.84 -2.55
CA LEU A 91 -0.85 -4.66 -1.82
C LEU A 91 -0.53 -4.76 -0.33
N GLU A 92 -0.77 -5.90 0.33
CA GLU A 92 -0.45 -6.07 1.76
C GLU A 92 1.04 -5.86 2.04
N VAL A 93 1.92 -6.31 1.14
CA VAL A 93 3.38 -6.09 1.25
C VAL A 93 3.73 -4.62 0.99
N LYS A 94 3.21 -4.03 -0.08
CA LYS A 94 3.51 -2.64 -0.50
C LYS A 94 2.99 -1.59 0.48
N PHE A 95 1.84 -1.86 1.09
CA PHE A 95 1.19 -1.01 2.08
C PHE A 95 1.49 -1.43 3.52
N LYS A 96 2.47 -2.32 3.74
CA LYS A 96 2.93 -2.67 5.09
C LYS A 96 3.66 -1.50 5.73
N ARG A 97 3.31 -1.14 6.96
CA ARG A 97 4.02 -0.10 7.74
C ARG A 97 4.30 -0.60 9.14
N LYS A 98 5.54 -0.41 9.60
CA LYS A 98 5.98 -0.77 10.96
C LYS A 98 5.59 -2.22 11.35
N GLY A 99 5.66 -3.15 10.39
CA GLY A 99 5.30 -4.55 10.62
C GLY A 99 3.81 -4.89 10.47
N VAL A 100 2.92 -3.90 10.40
CA VAL A 100 1.47 -4.08 10.32
C VAL A 100 1.00 -4.05 8.87
N VAL A 101 0.08 -4.94 8.50
CA VAL A 101 -0.59 -4.95 7.19
C VAL A 101 -2.00 -4.35 7.31
N PRO A 102 -2.55 -3.76 6.25
CA PRO A 102 -3.88 -3.15 6.34
C PRO A 102 -4.97 -4.22 6.19
N LEU A 103 -5.71 -4.48 7.28
CA LEU A 103 -6.68 -5.58 7.37
C LEU A 103 -7.92 -5.37 6.49
N GLY A 104 -8.21 -4.12 6.14
CA GLY A 104 -9.37 -3.75 5.33
C GLY A 104 -9.19 -3.85 3.82
N LEU A 105 -7.99 -4.19 3.32
CA LEU A 105 -7.70 -4.12 1.88
C LEU A 105 -8.60 -5.04 1.04
N GLN A 106 -8.96 -6.21 1.54
CA GLN A 106 -9.87 -7.12 0.82
C GLN A 106 -11.22 -6.45 0.57
N THR A 107 -11.83 -5.87 1.61
CA THR A 107 -13.10 -5.15 1.50
C THR A 107 -13.03 -4.00 0.49
N VAL A 108 -11.92 -3.27 0.47
CA VAL A 108 -11.71 -2.18 -0.49
C VAL A 108 -11.70 -2.72 -1.93
N ILE A 109 -10.98 -3.81 -2.18
CA ILE A 109 -10.89 -4.43 -3.51
C ILE A 109 -12.28 -4.90 -3.94
N ASP A 110 -13.01 -5.60 -3.07
CA ASP A 110 -14.35 -6.12 -3.37
C ASP A 110 -15.32 -4.97 -3.73
N GLU A 111 -15.26 -3.86 -2.99
CA GLU A 111 -16.03 -2.64 -3.25
C GLU A 111 -15.61 -1.89 -4.52
N MET A 112 -14.36 -2.02 -4.97
CA MET A 112 -13.90 -1.46 -6.24
C MET A 112 -14.33 -2.33 -7.42
N VAL A 113 -14.35 -3.64 -7.25
CA VAL A 113 -14.87 -4.62 -8.23
C VAL A 113 -16.37 -4.46 -8.41
N ALA A 114 -17.12 -4.41 -7.32
CA ALA A 114 -18.57 -4.20 -7.36
C ALA A 114 -18.96 -2.88 -8.02
N ALA A 115 -18.12 -1.84 -7.89
CA ALA A 115 -18.30 -0.55 -8.55
C ALA A 115 -17.81 -0.52 -10.01
N GLY A 116 -17.25 -1.61 -10.54
CA GLY A 116 -16.71 -1.71 -11.90
C GLY A 116 -15.39 -0.97 -12.12
N ALA A 117 -14.71 -0.51 -11.06
CA ALA A 117 -13.48 0.26 -11.15
C ALA A 117 -12.21 -0.60 -11.35
N THR A 118 -12.27 -1.89 -10.97
CA THR A 118 -11.13 -2.82 -11.06
C THR A 118 -11.61 -4.23 -11.38
N SER A 119 -10.86 -4.98 -12.19
CA SER A 119 -11.10 -6.42 -12.35
C SER A 119 -10.27 -7.16 -11.30
N SER A 120 -10.93 -7.80 -10.33
CA SER A 120 -10.21 -8.65 -9.39
C SER A 120 -9.93 -9.99 -10.06
N SER A 121 -8.77 -10.08 -10.72
CA SER A 121 -8.25 -11.35 -11.19
C SER A 121 -7.59 -12.07 -10.00
N PHE A 122 -8.39 -12.85 -9.27
CA PHE A 122 -7.86 -13.79 -8.29
C PHE A 122 -7.36 -15.04 -9.04
N ARG A 123 -6.04 -15.16 -9.22
CA ARG A 123 -5.40 -16.46 -9.42
C ARG A 123 -4.77 -16.90 -8.11
N VAL A 124 -5.39 -17.88 -7.47
CA VAL A 124 -4.72 -18.71 -6.46
C VAL A 124 -3.89 -19.72 -7.26
N LEU A 125 -2.57 -19.58 -7.23
CA LEU A 125 -1.64 -20.67 -7.51
C LEU A 125 -1.22 -21.28 -6.18
#